data_AF-A0A5E4BDL1-F1
#
_entry.id   AF-A0A5E4BDL1-F1
#
_cell.length_a   1.000
_cell.length_b   1.000
_cell.length_c   1.000
_cell.angle_alpha   90.00
_cell.angle_beta   90.00
_cell.angle_gamma   90.00
#
_symmetry.space_group_name_H-M   'P 1'
#
loop_
_entity.id
_entity.type
_entity.pdbx_description
1 polymer ?
#
loop_
_entity_poly.entity_id
_entity_poly.type
_entity_poly.pdbx_seq_one_letter_code
_entity_poly.pdbx_strand_id
1 'polypeptide(L)'
;MSEPIRVLVTGAAGQIAYSLLYSIGNGSVFGKDQPIILVLLDVTPMMSVLNGVLMELQDCALPLLKDVIATDEEEVAFKDLDVAVLVGSMPRREGMERKDLLKANVKIFKSQGAALEKYAKKSVKVIVVGNPANTNCLTAAKSAPSIPKENFSCLTRLDHNRAKSQINCILKLAKEMHKTLVPSYRRRSHLEGCFPETVTTTKTTEATVINTETLTFMS
;
A
#
# COMPACT_ATOMS: atom_id res chain seq x y z
N MET A 1 23.13 -5.04 -16.42
CA MET A 1 22.24 -4.54 -15.34
C MET A 1 20.99 -4.01 -15.99
N SER A 2 19.81 -4.30 -15.45
CA SER A 2 18.54 -3.77 -15.97
C SER A 2 18.53 -2.25 -15.88
N GLU A 3 17.79 -1.58 -16.77
CA GLU A 3 17.64 -0.13 -16.71
C GLU A 3 16.95 0.29 -15.40
N PRO A 4 17.39 1.40 -14.76
CA PRO A 4 16.75 1.88 -13.55
C PRO A 4 15.32 2.35 -13.82
N ILE A 5 14.38 1.91 -12.97
CA ILE A 5 13.00 2.42 -13.01
C ILE A 5 12.87 3.71 -12.19
N ARG A 6 12.06 4.64 -12.67
CA ARG A 6 11.78 5.91 -11.99
C ARG A 6 10.51 5.79 -11.15
N VAL A 7 10.64 5.93 -9.84
CA VAL A 7 9.56 5.74 -8.86
C VAL A 7 9.29 7.04 -8.12
N LEU A 8 8.14 7.65 -8.37
CA LEU A 8 7.67 8.84 -7.67
C LEU A 8 6.96 8.46 -6.37
N VAL A 9 7.23 9.20 -5.30
CA VAL A 9 6.46 9.21 -4.05
C VAL A 9 6.07 10.65 -3.72
N THR A 10 4.77 10.95 -3.66
CA THR A 10 4.26 12.28 -3.25
C THR A 10 4.00 12.33 -1.74
N GLY A 11 4.07 13.50 -1.12
CA GLY A 11 4.02 13.60 0.34
C GLY A 11 5.19 12.87 1.00
N ALA A 12 6.36 12.94 0.36
CA ALA A 12 7.53 12.14 0.71
C ALA A 12 8.17 12.50 2.07
N ALA A 13 7.90 13.70 2.60
CA ALA A 13 8.27 14.08 3.96
C ALA A 13 7.30 13.51 5.02
N GLY A 14 6.22 12.85 4.62
CA GLY A 14 5.23 12.26 5.51
C GLY A 14 5.64 10.90 6.10
N GLN A 15 5.06 10.54 7.23
CA GLN A 15 5.37 9.31 7.98
C GLN A 15 5.17 8.02 7.18
N ILE A 16 4.13 7.95 6.35
CA ILE A 16 3.88 6.79 5.49
C ILE A 16 5.00 6.64 4.47
N ALA A 17 5.41 7.75 3.84
CA ALA A 17 6.48 7.74 2.86
C ALA A 17 7.81 7.38 3.51
N TYR A 18 8.12 7.95 4.68
CA TYR A 18 9.36 7.65 5.40
C TYR A 18 9.64 6.15 5.56
N SER A 19 8.62 5.36 5.98
CA SER A 19 8.76 3.89 6.07
C SER A 19 8.82 3.19 4.70
N LEU A 20 8.10 3.73 3.72
CA LEU A 20 8.01 3.16 2.37
C LEU A 20 9.31 3.33 1.58
N LEU A 21 9.97 4.50 1.68
CA LEU A 21 11.12 4.86 0.85
C LEU A 21 12.29 3.90 1.04
N TYR A 22 12.62 3.55 2.29
CA TYR A 22 13.64 2.56 2.57
C TYR A 22 13.29 1.18 1.99
N SER A 23 12.02 0.78 2.09
CA SER A 23 11.54 -0.51 1.56
C SER A 23 11.60 -0.58 0.04
N ILE A 24 11.38 0.56 -0.65
CA ILE A 24 11.58 0.66 -2.09
C ILE A 24 13.09 0.57 -2.40
N GLY A 25 13.90 1.43 -1.80
CA GLY A 25 15.34 1.51 -2.08
C GLY A 25 16.13 0.23 -1.79
N ASN A 26 15.70 -0.57 -0.80
CA ASN A 26 16.35 -1.84 -0.46
C ASN A 26 15.90 -3.04 -1.33
N GLY A 27 15.02 -2.82 -2.32
CA GLY A 27 14.54 -3.83 -3.25
C GLY A 27 13.42 -4.74 -2.72
N SER A 28 12.77 -4.41 -1.61
CA SER A 28 11.64 -5.23 -1.09
C SER A 28 10.36 -5.09 -1.93
N VAL A 29 10.26 -4.03 -2.73
CA VAL A 29 9.06 -3.76 -3.56
C VAL A 29 9.22 -4.27 -4.99
N PHE A 30 10.36 -4.00 -5.62
CA PHE A 30 10.59 -4.28 -7.05
C PHE A 30 11.59 -5.42 -7.31
N GLY A 31 12.03 -6.11 -6.27
CA GLY A 31 13.03 -7.18 -6.37
C GLY A 31 14.45 -6.72 -6.05
N LYS A 32 15.33 -7.69 -5.80
CA LYS A 32 16.71 -7.46 -5.35
C LYS A 32 17.71 -7.11 -6.45
N ASP A 33 17.28 -7.17 -7.71
CA ASP A 33 18.15 -6.95 -8.88
C ASP A 33 17.72 -5.73 -9.72
N GLN A 34 16.64 -5.04 -9.35
CA GLN A 34 16.08 -3.91 -10.09
C GLN A 34 16.66 -2.58 -9.56
N PRO A 35 17.47 -1.84 -10.35
CA PRO A 35 17.92 -0.51 -9.97
C PRO A 35 16.75 0.49 -9.95
N ILE A 36 16.81 1.47 -9.05
CA ILE A 36 15.73 2.42 -8.79
C ILE A 36 16.27 3.84 -8.75
N ILE A 37 15.53 4.76 -9.36
CA ILE A 37 15.66 6.21 -9.14
C ILE A 37 14.43 6.65 -8.35
N LEU A 38 14.64 7.14 -7.13
CA LEU A 38 13.55 7.66 -6.30
C LEU A 38 13.31 9.13 -6.61
N VAL A 39 12.07 9.50 -6.85
CA VAL A 39 11.64 10.88 -7.03
C VAL A 39 10.70 11.22 -5.90
N LEU A 40 11.06 12.23 -5.11
CA LEU A 40 10.36 12.65 -3.91
C LEU A 40 9.71 14.00 -4.18
N LEU A 41 8.37 14.03 -4.09
CA LEU A 41 7.60 15.26 -4.23
C LEU A 41 6.95 15.62 -2.90
N ASP A 42 7.12 16.85 -2.46
CA ASP A 42 6.33 17.42 -1.36
C ASP A 42 5.98 18.88 -1.63
N VAL A 43 5.21 19.50 -0.74
CA VAL A 43 4.89 20.93 -0.84
C VAL A 43 6.07 21.79 -0.40
N THR A 44 6.21 23.00 -0.96
CA THR A 44 7.30 23.95 -0.64
C THR A 44 7.59 24.10 0.86
N PRO A 45 6.59 24.22 1.78
CA PRO A 45 6.86 24.32 3.21
C PRO A 45 7.54 23.09 3.83
N MET A 46 7.46 21.92 3.19
CA MET A 46 8.05 20.66 3.67
C MET A 46 9.43 20.38 3.09
N MET A 47 9.95 21.24 2.21
CA MET A 47 11.24 21.00 1.53
C MET A 47 12.42 20.84 2.50
N SER A 48 12.42 21.55 3.63
CA SER A 48 13.44 21.34 4.66
C SER A 48 13.43 19.93 5.24
N VAL A 49 12.25 19.36 5.47
CA VAL A 49 12.09 17.99 5.98
C VAL A 49 12.44 16.99 4.88
N LEU A 50 12.01 17.26 3.65
CA LEU A 50 12.29 16.43 2.49
C LEU A 50 13.80 16.30 2.22
N ASN A 51 14.55 17.40 2.37
CA ASN A 51 16.01 17.37 2.28
C ASN A 51 16.65 16.51 3.37
N GLY A 52 16.09 16.47 4.58
CA GLY A 52 16.54 15.53 5.62
C GLY A 52 16.33 14.07 5.20
N VAL A 53 15.15 13.75 4.65
CA VAL A 53 14.86 12.39 4.12
C VAL A 53 15.81 12.01 2.97
N LEU A 54 16.13 12.96 2.10
CA LEU A 54 17.13 12.77 1.04
C LEU A 54 18.50 12.39 1.61
N MET A 55 18.98 13.13 2.61
CA MET A 55 20.26 12.84 3.28
C MET A 55 20.26 11.45 3.90
N GLU A 56 19.19 11.07 4.62
CA GLU A 56 19.09 9.75 5.23
C GLU A 56 19.11 8.61 4.20
N LEU A 57 18.45 8.78 3.04
CA LEU A 57 18.46 7.80 1.96
C LEU A 57 19.85 7.64 1.33
N GLN A 58 20.61 8.73 1.23
CA GLN A 58 22.00 8.71 0.76
C GLN A 58 22.92 8.01 1.77
N ASP A 59 22.73 8.28 3.07
CA ASP A 59 23.50 7.67 4.17
C ASP A 59 23.26 6.16 4.29
N CYS A 60 22.10 5.67 3.86
CA CYS A 60 21.79 4.24 3.82
C CYS A 60 22.65 3.45 2.80
N ALA A 61 23.36 4.12 1.88
CA ALA A 61 24.24 3.52 0.89
C ALA A 61 23.63 2.31 0.14
N LEU A 62 22.36 2.41 -0.24
CA LEU A 62 21.58 1.32 -0.82
C LEU A 62 22.07 0.99 -2.25
N PRO A 63 22.58 -0.22 -2.55
CA PRO A 63 23.19 -0.52 -3.86
C PRO A 63 22.26 -0.40 -5.06
N LEU A 64 20.95 -0.58 -4.85
CA LEU A 64 19.91 -0.48 -5.88
C LEU A 64 19.48 0.95 -6.16
N LEU A 65 19.67 1.86 -5.20
CA LEU A 65 19.27 3.25 -5.31
C LEU A 65 20.34 4.02 -6.09
N LYS A 66 20.05 4.32 -7.36
CA LYS A 66 21.00 4.96 -8.27
C LYS A 66 20.99 6.47 -8.17
N ASP A 67 19.84 7.03 -7.84
CA ASP A 67 19.67 8.47 -7.65
C ASP A 67 18.42 8.75 -6.80
N VAL A 68 18.42 9.92 -6.15
CA VAL A 68 17.29 10.41 -5.36
C VAL A 68 17.09 11.89 -5.68
N ILE A 69 15.92 12.22 -6.22
CA ILE A 69 15.55 13.57 -6.65
C ILE A 69 14.50 14.09 -5.67
N ALA A 70 14.78 15.17 -4.95
CA ALA A 70 13.82 15.85 -4.09
C ALA A 70 13.38 17.17 -4.71
N THR A 71 12.08 17.41 -4.81
CA THR A 71 11.52 18.61 -5.47
C THR A 71 10.12 18.95 -4.95
N ASP A 72 9.70 20.19 -5.11
CA ASP A 72 8.32 20.66 -4.97
C ASP A 72 7.67 21.00 -6.33
N GLU A 73 8.36 20.76 -7.44
CA GLU A 73 7.88 21.04 -8.79
C GLU A 73 7.29 19.80 -9.46
N GLU A 74 6.02 19.87 -9.88
CA GLU A 74 5.35 18.74 -10.55
C GLU A 74 6.02 18.35 -11.88
N GLU A 75 6.59 19.32 -12.62
CA GLU A 75 7.28 19.03 -13.89
C GLU A 75 8.49 18.12 -13.70
N VAL A 76 9.32 18.40 -12.68
CA VAL A 76 10.49 17.59 -12.34
C VAL A 76 10.04 16.24 -11.78
N ALA A 77 9.05 16.26 -10.89
CA ALA A 77 8.59 15.06 -10.18
C ALA A 77 7.93 14.02 -11.11
N PHE A 78 7.14 14.46 -12.08
CA PHE A 78 6.34 13.57 -12.92
C PHE A 78 7.03 13.14 -14.22
N LYS A 79 8.28 13.55 -14.44
CA LYS A 79 9.03 13.26 -15.66
C LYS A 79 9.48 11.81 -15.78
N ASP A 80 9.11 11.19 -16.91
CA ASP A 80 9.54 9.87 -17.38
C ASP A 80 9.32 8.72 -16.37
N LEU A 81 8.25 8.80 -15.57
CA LEU A 81 7.98 7.84 -14.50
C LEU A 81 7.55 6.45 -15.00
N ASP A 82 8.02 5.42 -14.31
CA ASP A 82 7.55 4.04 -14.46
C ASP A 82 6.50 3.69 -13.39
N VAL A 83 6.65 4.23 -12.18
CA VAL A 83 5.72 4.04 -11.07
C VAL A 83 5.47 5.37 -10.35
N ALA A 84 4.22 5.61 -9.97
CA ALA A 84 3.82 6.75 -9.14
C ALA A 84 3.01 6.30 -7.92
N VAL A 85 3.53 6.58 -6.73
CA VAL A 85 2.88 6.34 -5.44
C VAL A 85 2.36 7.66 -4.89
N LEU A 86 1.05 7.88 -5.03
CA LEU A 86 0.40 9.13 -4.62
C LEU A 86 -0.05 9.03 -3.16
N VAL A 87 0.83 9.40 -2.22
CA VAL A 87 0.56 9.39 -0.77
C VAL A 87 0.07 10.76 -0.29
N GLY A 88 0.61 11.84 -0.85
CA GLY A 88 0.25 13.21 -0.50
C GLY A 88 -1.23 13.49 -0.71
N SER A 89 -1.93 13.79 0.39
CA SER A 89 -3.34 14.18 0.39
C SER A 89 -3.60 15.14 1.55
N MET A 90 -4.63 15.98 1.41
CA MET A 90 -4.99 16.91 2.47
C MET A 90 -5.69 16.13 3.59
N PRO A 91 -5.12 16.08 4.82
CA PRO A 91 -5.79 15.45 5.94
C PRO A 91 -7.02 16.27 6.36
N ARG A 92 -8.01 15.60 6.93
CA ARG A 92 -9.18 16.28 7.49
C ARG A 92 -8.73 17.16 8.67
N ARG A 93 -9.06 18.45 8.61
CA ARG A 93 -8.83 19.41 9.70
C ARG A 93 -10.11 19.61 10.52
N GLU A 94 -9.95 20.04 11.75
CA GLU A 94 -11.07 20.40 12.62
C GLU A 94 -11.90 21.53 11.97
N GLY A 95 -13.23 21.44 12.07
CA GLY A 95 -14.15 22.36 11.40
C GLY A 95 -14.37 22.12 9.90
N MET A 96 -13.62 21.21 9.26
CA MET A 96 -13.79 20.91 7.83
C MET A 96 -14.94 19.92 7.59
N GLU A 97 -15.90 20.31 6.76
CA GLU A 97 -16.94 19.41 6.28
C GLU A 97 -16.36 18.37 5.29
N ARG A 98 -17.04 17.22 5.16
CA ARG A 98 -16.66 16.19 4.20
C ARG A 98 -16.59 16.72 2.75
N LYS A 99 -17.46 17.67 2.40
CA LYS A 99 -17.50 18.27 1.06
C LYS A 99 -16.25 19.10 0.76
N ASP A 100 -15.73 19.83 1.74
CA ASP A 100 -14.56 20.69 1.56
C ASP A 100 -13.29 19.85 1.45
N LEU A 101 -13.18 18.79 2.25
CA LEU A 101 -12.12 17.80 2.15
C LEU A 101 -12.06 17.17 0.76
N LEU A 102 -13.22 16.79 0.21
CA LEU A 102 -13.32 16.23 -1.14
C LEU A 102 -12.91 17.26 -2.20
N LYS A 103 -13.40 18.50 -2.11
CA LYS A 103 -13.04 19.57 -3.06
C LYS A 103 -11.54 19.87 -3.06
N ALA A 104 -10.91 19.90 -1.87
CA ALA A 104 -9.48 20.13 -1.75
C ALA A 104 -8.67 19.00 -2.41
N ASN A 105 -8.96 17.74 -2.07
CA ASN A 105 -8.26 16.61 -2.65
C ASN A 105 -8.53 16.44 -4.16
N VAL A 106 -9.74 16.72 -4.65
CA VAL A 106 -10.04 16.72 -6.09
C VAL A 106 -9.12 17.68 -6.85
N LYS A 107 -8.84 18.87 -6.32
CA LYS A 107 -7.90 19.82 -6.96
C LYS A 107 -6.48 19.24 -7.03
N ILE A 108 -5.99 18.65 -5.94
CA ILE A 108 -4.65 18.05 -5.86
C ILE A 108 -4.52 16.92 -6.89
N PHE A 109 -5.43 15.95 -6.86
CA PHE A 109 -5.36 14.78 -7.74
C PHE A 109 -5.69 15.11 -9.21
N LYS A 110 -6.40 16.20 -9.48
CA LYS A 110 -6.55 16.73 -10.83
C LYS A 110 -5.24 17.31 -11.36
N SER A 111 -4.49 18.06 -10.54
CA SER A 111 -3.16 18.57 -10.91
C SER A 111 -2.18 17.43 -11.16
N GLN A 112 -2.07 16.49 -10.22
CA GLN A 112 -1.21 15.32 -10.34
C GLN A 112 -1.57 14.44 -11.54
N GLY A 113 -2.88 14.25 -11.82
CA GLY A 113 -3.32 13.55 -13.01
C GLY A 113 -2.93 14.27 -14.30
N ALA A 114 -3.05 15.60 -14.36
CA ALA A 114 -2.57 16.38 -15.51
C ALA A 114 -1.04 16.34 -15.66
N ALA A 115 -0.30 16.29 -14.55
CA ALA A 115 1.15 16.13 -14.58
C ALA A 115 1.56 14.73 -15.10
N LEU A 116 0.87 13.66 -14.66
CA LEU A 116 1.04 12.31 -15.22
C LEU A 116 0.75 12.28 -16.72
N GLU A 117 -0.34 12.92 -17.16
CA GLU A 117 -0.71 13.02 -18.57
C GLU A 117 0.38 13.69 -19.40
N LYS A 118 1.01 14.73 -18.87
CA LYS A 118 1.96 15.56 -19.62
C LYS A 118 3.39 15.01 -19.61
N TYR A 119 3.86 14.51 -18.46
CA TYR A 119 5.29 14.27 -18.23
C TYR A 119 5.65 12.79 -18.02
N ALA A 120 4.70 11.93 -17.65
CA ALA A 120 4.99 10.52 -17.36
C ALA A 120 4.91 9.64 -18.61
N LYS A 121 5.52 8.44 -18.53
CA LYS A 121 5.37 7.40 -19.55
C LYS A 121 3.91 6.94 -19.59
N LYS A 122 3.37 6.62 -20.77
CA LYS A 122 1.98 6.13 -20.89
C LYS A 122 1.79 4.74 -20.26
N SER A 123 2.88 4.00 -20.07
CA SER A 123 2.93 2.72 -19.36
C SER A 123 3.02 2.86 -17.83
N VAL A 124 3.11 4.08 -17.28
CA VAL A 124 3.28 4.32 -15.84
C VAL A 124 2.21 3.59 -15.03
N LYS A 125 2.61 2.96 -13.92
CA LYS A 125 1.71 2.33 -12.95
C LYS A 125 1.49 3.27 -11.77
N VAL A 126 0.23 3.58 -11.49
CA VAL A 126 -0.15 4.57 -10.47
C VAL A 126 -0.88 3.86 -9.33
N ILE A 127 -0.42 4.09 -8.10
CA ILE A 127 -1.09 3.64 -6.89
C ILE A 127 -1.40 4.82 -5.98
N VAL A 128 -2.68 4.98 -5.65
CA VAL A 128 -3.18 6.03 -4.78
C VAL A 128 -3.35 5.51 -3.37
N VAL A 129 -2.66 6.15 -2.43
CA VAL A 129 -2.70 5.85 -0.99
C VAL A 129 -3.43 6.96 -0.23
N GLY A 130 -3.29 8.21 -0.67
CA GLY A 130 -3.90 9.37 -0.02
C GLY A 130 -5.43 9.30 0.01
N ASN A 131 -6.03 9.49 1.18
CA ASN A 131 -7.48 9.36 1.36
C ASN A 131 -8.24 10.62 0.93
N PRO A 132 -9.46 10.49 0.38
CA PRO A 132 -10.19 9.25 0.08
C PRO A 132 -9.68 8.55 -1.20
N ALA A 133 -9.05 7.38 -1.04
CA ALA A 133 -8.18 6.79 -2.06
C ALA A 133 -8.92 6.48 -3.38
N ASN A 134 -10.12 5.89 -3.33
CA ASN A 134 -10.89 5.55 -4.52
C ASN A 134 -11.32 6.79 -5.34
N THR A 135 -11.78 7.84 -4.67
CA THR A 135 -12.21 9.08 -5.33
C THR A 135 -11.03 9.84 -5.91
N ASN A 136 -9.92 9.87 -5.17
CA ASN A 136 -8.67 10.49 -5.61
C ASN A 136 -8.10 9.76 -6.84
N CYS A 137 -8.09 8.43 -6.82
CA CYS A 137 -7.69 7.58 -7.94
C CYS A 137 -8.55 7.82 -9.18
N LEU A 138 -9.88 7.86 -9.01
CA LEU A 138 -10.79 8.16 -10.11
C LEU A 138 -10.55 9.57 -10.70
N THR A 139 -10.23 10.54 -9.85
CA THR A 139 -9.95 11.93 -10.27
C THR A 139 -8.65 12.01 -11.07
N ALA A 140 -7.59 11.36 -10.59
CA ALA A 140 -6.31 11.29 -11.30
C ALA A 140 -6.47 10.60 -12.67
N ALA A 141 -7.12 9.43 -12.71
CA ALA A 141 -7.35 8.68 -13.95
C ALA A 141 -8.18 9.46 -14.97
N LYS A 142 -9.21 10.21 -14.52
CA LYS A 142 -10.01 11.08 -15.41
C LYS A 142 -9.20 12.25 -15.98
N SER A 143 -8.17 12.68 -15.28
CA SER A 143 -7.32 13.81 -15.68
C SER A 143 -6.13 13.37 -16.55
N ALA A 144 -5.95 12.05 -16.74
CA ALA A 144 -4.91 11.45 -17.57
C ALA A 144 -5.49 10.45 -18.59
N PRO A 145 -6.24 10.93 -19.61
CA PRO A 145 -6.99 10.06 -20.51
C PRO A 145 -6.12 9.20 -21.43
N SER A 146 -4.85 9.54 -21.66
CA SER A 146 -3.97 8.73 -22.52
C SER A 146 -3.27 7.59 -21.79
N ILE A 147 -3.36 7.54 -20.45
CA ILE A 147 -2.86 6.43 -19.64
C ILE A 147 -3.99 5.40 -19.47
N PRO A 148 -3.75 4.10 -19.70
CA PRO A 148 -4.76 3.06 -19.53
C PRO A 148 -5.34 3.06 -18.11
N LYS A 149 -6.66 2.90 -17.99
CA LYS A 149 -7.36 3.00 -16.70
C LYS A 149 -6.95 1.89 -15.72
N GLU A 150 -6.59 0.73 -16.24
CA GLU A 150 -6.05 -0.43 -15.52
C GLU A 150 -4.70 -0.15 -14.85
N ASN A 151 -3.99 0.92 -15.26
CA ASN A 151 -2.77 1.34 -14.60
C ASN A 151 -3.02 2.16 -13.34
N PHE A 152 -4.25 2.61 -13.10
CA PHE A 152 -4.63 3.36 -11.90
C PHE A 152 -5.26 2.42 -10.87
N SER A 153 -4.63 2.34 -9.70
CA SER A 153 -5.10 1.55 -8.58
C SER A 153 -5.16 2.38 -7.30
N CYS A 154 -5.98 1.95 -6.35
CA CYS A 154 -6.02 2.53 -5.01
C CYS A 154 -5.73 1.45 -3.96
N LEU A 155 -5.05 1.83 -2.87
CA LEU A 155 -4.53 0.88 -1.90
C LEU A 155 -5.63 0.41 -0.94
N THR A 156 -6.18 -0.77 -1.19
CA THR A 156 -7.08 -1.50 -0.24
C THR A 156 -6.35 -2.62 0.51
N ARG A 157 -5.05 -2.82 0.22
CA ARG A 157 -4.25 -3.93 0.76
C ARG A 157 -4.08 -3.86 2.27
N LEU A 158 -4.10 -2.66 2.87
CA LEU A 158 -4.04 -2.48 4.32
C LEU A 158 -5.28 -3.09 5.00
N ASP A 159 -6.47 -2.82 4.47
CA ASP A 159 -7.72 -3.35 5.02
C ASP A 159 -7.79 -4.87 4.84
N HIS A 160 -7.31 -5.39 3.71
CA HIS A 160 -7.15 -6.84 3.50
C HIS A 160 -6.24 -7.49 4.55
N ASN A 161 -5.08 -6.89 4.81
CA ASN A 161 -4.14 -7.39 5.80
C ASN A 161 -4.74 -7.33 7.23
N ARG A 162 -5.50 -6.27 7.54
CA ARG A 162 -6.23 -6.14 8.81
C ARG A 162 -7.29 -7.23 8.96
N ALA A 163 -8.10 -7.47 7.93
CA ALA A 163 -9.11 -8.53 7.94
C ALA A 163 -8.47 -9.91 8.15
N LYS A 164 -7.38 -10.21 7.44
CA LYS A 164 -6.60 -11.45 7.64
C LYS A 164 -6.10 -11.61 9.07
N SER A 165 -5.56 -10.54 9.66
CA SER A 165 -5.06 -10.56 11.04
C SER A 165 -6.18 -10.83 12.05
N GLN A 166 -7.34 -10.18 11.87
CA GLN A 166 -8.51 -10.39 12.72
C GLN A 166 -9.04 -11.84 12.64
N ILE A 167 -9.17 -12.38 11.43
CA ILE A 167 -9.59 -13.78 11.21
C ILE A 167 -8.62 -14.74 11.90
N ASN A 168 -7.30 -14.53 11.75
CA ASN A 168 -6.30 -15.37 12.40
C ASN A 168 -6.38 -15.31 13.93
N CYS A 169 -6.68 -14.14 14.50
CA CYS A 169 -6.87 -13.99 15.95
C CYS A 169 -8.08 -14.81 16.44
N ILE A 170 -9.21 -14.70 15.75
CA ILE A 170 -10.44 -15.44 16.06
C ILE A 170 -10.19 -16.95 15.98
N LEU A 171 -9.52 -17.43 14.92
CA LEU A 171 -9.22 -18.85 14.75
C LEU A 171 -8.26 -19.38 15.82
N LYS A 172 -7.29 -18.58 16.28
CA LYS A 172 -6.40 -18.96 17.40
C LYS A 172 -7.20 -19.11 18.69
N LEU A 173 -8.08 -18.16 19.00
CA LEU A 173 -8.96 -18.24 20.18
C LEU A 173 -9.86 -19.47 20.12
N ALA A 174 -10.46 -19.77 18.97
CA ALA A 174 -11.29 -20.96 18.79
C ALA A 174 -10.51 -22.26 19.02
N LYS A 175 -9.26 -22.35 18.56
CA LYS A 175 -8.37 -23.50 18.81
C LYS A 175 -8.03 -23.65 20.30
N GLU A 176 -7.72 -22.57 20.99
CA GLU A 176 -7.43 -22.59 22.43
C GLU A 176 -8.68 -22.92 23.27
N MET A 177 -9.86 -22.40 22.89
CA MET A 177 -11.13 -22.81 23.50
C MET A 177 -11.43 -24.28 23.28
N HIS A 178 -11.20 -24.82 22.07
CA HIS A 178 -11.37 -26.25 21.80
C HIS A 178 -10.42 -27.11 22.64
N LYS A 179 -9.14 -26.73 22.75
CA LYS A 179 -8.16 -27.40 23.63
C LYS A 179 -8.53 -27.31 25.11
N THR A 180 -9.27 -26.29 25.54
CA THR A 180 -9.68 -26.11 26.93
C THR A 180 -10.98 -26.86 27.24
N LEU A 181 -11.96 -26.82 26.33
CA LEU A 181 -13.24 -27.52 26.51
C LEU A 181 -13.12 -29.03 26.37
N VAL A 182 -12.34 -29.56 25.42
CA VAL A 182 -12.26 -31.01 25.18
C VAL A 182 -11.72 -31.78 26.41
N PRO A 183 -10.64 -31.37 27.10
CA PRO A 183 -10.19 -32.01 28.33
C PRO A 183 -11.15 -31.78 29.50
N SER A 184 -11.81 -30.63 29.57
CA SER A 184 -12.79 -30.32 30.63
C SER A 184 -14.04 -31.19 30.52
N TYR A 185 -14.48 -31.48 29.30
CA TYR A 185 -15.57 -32.42 29.03
C TYR A 185 -15.15 -33.86 29.30
N ARG A 186 -13.93 -34.25 28.89
CA ARG A 186 -13.37 -35.60 29.12
C ARG A 186 -13.11 -35.92 30.60
N ARG A 187 -12.81 -34.92 31.45
CA ARG A 187 -12.73 -35.10 32.91
C ARG A 187 -14.10 -35.22 33.58
N ARG A 188 -15.14 -34.58 33.05
CA ARG A 188 -16.51 -34.72 33.57
C ARG A 188 -17.15 -36.07 33.24
N SER A 189 -16.71 -36.73 32.18
CA SER A 189 -17.21 -38.06 31.78
C SER A 189 -16.57 -39.24 32.53
N HIS A 190 -15.77 -39.00 33.58
CA HIS A 190 -15.27 -40.04 34.50
C HIS A 190 -16.16 -40.22 35.75
N LEU A 191 -17.32 -39.55 35.80
CA LEU A 191 -18.43 -39.88 36.70
C LEU A 191 -19.53 -40.50 35.85
N GLU A 192 -20.01 -41.67 36.26
CA GLU A 192 -20.77 -42.65 35.49
C GLU A 192 -22.05 -42.13 34.79
N GLY A 193 -22.30 -42.62 33.57
CA GLY A 193 -23.64 -42.90 33.03
C GLY A 193 -24.36 -41.83 32.20
N CYS A 194 -24.09 -41.77 30.87
CA CYS A 194 -25.12 -41.65 29.80
C CYS A 194 -24.49 -41.66 28.37
N PHE A 195 -24.88 -42.67 27.57
CA PHE A 195 -24.89 -42.91 26.09
C PHE A 195 -24.47 -41.81 25.06
N PRO A 196 -24.33 -42.17 23.75
CA PRO A 196 -23.43 -43.13 23.09
C PRO A 196 -22.48 -42.43 22.09
N GLU A 197 -21.52 -43.19 21.56
CA GLU A 197 -20.59 -42.78 20.50
C GLU A 197 -21.32 -42.28 19.23
N THR A 198 -20.88 -41.13 18.70
CA THR A 198 -20.56 -40.88 17.28
C THR A 198 -20.21 -39.40 17.07
N VAL A 199 -18.94 -39.05 17.21
CA VAL A 199 -18.35 -38.01 16.35
C VAL A 199 -16.98 -38.53 15.94
N THR A 200 -16.97 -39.32 14.87
CA THR A 200 -15.78 -39.49 14.05
C THR A 200 -15.31 -38.10 13.65
N THR A 201 -14.17 -37.66 14.16
CA THR A 201 -13.46 -36.50 13.62
C THR A 201 -13.00 -36.86 12.21
N THR A 202 -13.86 -36.60 11.22
CA THR A 202 -13.45 -36.54 9.83
C THR A 202 -12.44 -35.40 9.71
N LYS A 203 -11.22 -35.74 9.26
CA LYS A 203 -10.29 -34.78 8.69
C LYS A 203 -11.02 -34.06 7.55
N THR A 204 -11.61 -32.91 7.84
CA THR A 204 -12.21 -32.04 6.83
C THR A 204 -11.11 -31.13 6.31
N THR A 205 -10.49 -31.63 5.23
CA THR A 205 -10.19 -30.92 3.99
C THR A 205 -9.99 -29.41 4.09
N GLU A 206 -8.77 -29.01 3.72
CA GLU A 206 -8.43 -27.79 2.98
C GLU A 206 -9.67 -27.01 2.52
N ALA A 207 -9.98 -25.94 3.26
CA ALA A 207 -10.83 -24.89 2.73
C ALA A 207 -10.03 -24.18 1.64
N THR A 208 -10.27 -24.60 0.40
CA THR A 208 -10.03 -23.85 -0.83
C THR A 208 -10.72 -22.50 -0.72
N VAL A 209 -10.08 -21.54 -0.06
CA VAL A 209 -10.51 -20.14 -0.04
C VAL A 209 -9.75 -19.43 -1.13
N ILE A 210 -10.37 -19.47 -2.31
CA ILE A 210 -10.33 -18.43 -3.35
C ILE A 210 -8.92 -18.11 -3.85
N ASN A 211 -8.59 -18.75 -4.97
CA ASN A 211 -7.46 -18.43 -5.81
C ASN A 211 -7.36 -16.91 -6.05
N THR A 212 -6.13 -16.46 -5.80
CA THR A 212 -5.50 -15.23 -6.26
C THR A 212 -5.58 -15.05 -7.77
N GLU A 213 -5.80 -13.82 -8.24
CA GLU A 213 -5.22 -13.33 -9.50
C GLU A 213 -5.31 -11.80 -9.55
N THR A 214 -4.30 -11.11 -8.99
CA THR A 214 -3.99 -9.71 -9.36
C THR A 214 -2.61 -9.23 -8.90
N LEU A 215 -1.76 -10.09 -8.34
CA LEU A 215 -0.44 -9.68 -7.82
C LEU A 215 0.76 -10.47 -8.38
N THR A 216 0.54 -11.21 -9.47
CA THR A 216 1.61 -11.92 -10.19
C THR A 216 2.11 -11.14 -11.41
N PHE A 217 1.80 -9.85 -11.54
CA PHE A 217 2.19 -9.02 -12.69
C PHE A 217 3.42 -8.12 -12.46
N MET A 218 4.20 -8.36 -11.40
CA MET A 218 5.41 -7.57 -11.10
C MET A 218 6.59 -8.42 -10.61
N SER A 219 6.71 -9.66 -11.10
CA SER A 219 7.93 -10.46 -10.98
C SER A 219 8.35 -10.95 -12.36
#